data_AF-A0A7Y0JP24-F1
#
_entry.id   AF-A0A7Y0JP24-F1
#
_cell.length_a   1.000
_cell.length_b   1.000
_cell.length_c   1.000
_cell.angle_alpha   90.00
_cell.angle_beta   90.00
_cell.angle_gamma   90.00
#
_symmetry.space_group_name_H-M   'P 1'
#
loop_
_entity.id
_entity.type
_entity.pdbx_description
1 polymer ?
#
loop_
_entity_poly.entity_id
_entity_poly.type
_entity_poly.pdbx_seq_one_letter_code
_entity_poly.pdbx_strand_id
1 'polypeptide(L)'
;MRLPRLLLAGVLLFTAVLLLTALFAQPPFRSVGVTAFAVFTPLWLAVAVVNAAMGVYAAGYRPAEESVVLAPVFGVPALIAGLVWWWTWDRWHGGPLIGAGRAPAILGAGMALWLAITLLAGLLVPNATAAAALRVAAVLFVPLWLALTVVNLLIGVFAAGYSAAEEIPVLLLNLLPPVAVAGAAAVAVGRSPRRDAVAAP
;
A
#
# COMPACT_ATOMS: atom_id res chain seq x y z
N MET A 1 -8.56 -18.29 4.05
CA MET A 1 -9.43 -17.44 4.93
C MET A 1 -9.32 -15.98 4.47
N ARG A 2 -10.46 -15.32 4.22
CA ARG A 2 -10.53 -13.96 3.64
C ARG A 2 -10.17 -12.84 4.64
N LEU A 3 -10.68 -12.95 5.88
CA LEU A 3 -10.50 -11.93 6.92
C LEU A 3 -9.03 -11.64 7.29
N PRO A 4 -8.17 -12.64 7.62
CA PRO A 4 -6.78 -12.35 8.00
C PRO A 4 -5.99 -11.62 6.90
N ARG A 5 -6.26 -11.94 5.62
CA ARG A 5 -5.61 -11.30 4.48
C ARG A 5 -6.06 -9.85 4.31
N LEU A 6 -7.34 -9.55 4.54
CA LEU A 6 -7.86 -8.18 4.54
C LEU A 6 -7.25 -7.35 5.67
N LEU A 7 -7.16 -7.91 6.88
CA LEU A 7 -6.53 -7.24 8.01
C LEU A 7 -5.05 -6.94 7.73
N LEU A 8 -4.32 -7.92 7.20
CA LEU A 8 -2.93 -7.74 6.79
C LEU A 8 -2.78 -6.66 5.72
N ALA A 9 -3.64 -6.67 4.70
CA ALA A 9 -3.64 -5.65 3.64
C ALA A 9 -3.89 -4.24 4.21
N GLY A 10 -4.83 -4.10 5.15
CA GLY A 10 -5.12 -2.84 5.81
C GLY A 10 -3.95 -2.32 6.63
N VAL A 11 -3.29 -3.19 7.40
CA VAL A 11 -2.08 -2.84 8.16
C VAL A 11 -0.94 -2.43 7.22
N LEU A 12 -0.68 -3.19 6.16
CA LEU A 12 0.37 -2.87 5.18
C LEU A 12 0.11 -1.55 4.46
N LEU A 13 -1.14 -1.29 4.06
CA LEU A 13 -1.54 -0.02 3.45
C LEU A 13 -1.35 1.15 4.42
N PHE A 14 -1.77 0.97 5.68
CA PHE A 14 -1.55 1.99 6.71
C PHE A 14 -0.06 2.26 6.93
N THR A 15 0.77 1.20 7.01
CA THR A 15 2.22 1.35 7.12
C THR A 15 2.80 2.13 5.94
N ALA A 16 2.39 1.83 4.70
CA ALA A 16 2.84 2.57 3.53
C ALA A 16 2.45 4.05 3.62
N VAL A 17 1.19 4.36 3.96
CA VAL A 17 0.70 5.73 4.12
C VAL A 17 1.47 6.46 5.22
N LEU A 18 1.68 5.84 6.38
CA LEU A 18 2.39 6.43 7.51
C LEU A 18 3.85 6.76 7.16
N LEU A 19 4.54 5.87 6.45
CA LEU A 19 5.92 6.11 6.02
C LEU A 19 5.99 7.22 4.97
N LEU A 20 5.05 7.26 4.02
CA LEU A 20 4.99 8.31 3.00
C LEU A 20 4.66 9.68 3.60
N THR A 21 3.70 9.76 4.54
CA THR A 21 3.40 11.03 5.23
C THR A 21 4.58 11.48 6.06
N ALA A 22 5.32 10.56 6.70
CA ALA A 22 6.54 10.90 7.40
C ALA A 22 7.64 11.43 6.48
N LEU A 23 7.76 10.92 5.25
CA LEU A 23 8.74 11.36 4.26
C LEU A 23 8.40 12.72 3.62
N PHE A 24 7.11 12.97 3.41
CA PHE A 24 6.60 14.18 2.73
C PHE A 24 6.27 15.32 3.69
N ALA A 25 6.19 15.06 4.99
CA ALA A 25 6.01 16.11 6.00
C ALA A 25 7.20 17.08 5.98
N GLN A 26 7.02 18.25 5.38
CA GLN A 26 7.97 19.36 5.44
C GLN A 26 7.70 20.22 6.69
N PRO A 27 8.72 20.78 7.35
CA PRO A 27 8.51 21.78 8.40
C PRO A 27 7.65 22.95 7.87
N PRO A 28 6.71 23.50 8.68
CA PRO A 28 6.43 23.20 10.09
C PRO A 28 5.32 22.15 10.32
N PHE A 29 4.90 21.39 9.32
CA PHE A 29 3.77 20.46 9.43
C PHE A 29 4.15 19.20 10.26
N ARG A 30 3.79 19.22 11.54
CA ARG A 30 4.33 18.32 12.58
C ARG A 30 3.44 17.14 12.99
N SER A 31 2.36 16.81 12.26
CA SER A 31 1.42 15.76 12.68
C SER A 31 1.33 14.59 11.70
N VAL A 32 2.46 13.89 11.49
CA VAL A 32 2.58 12.69 10.64
C VAL A 32 1.46 11.67 10.86
N GLY A 33 1.13 11.39 12.12
CA GLY A 33 0.05 10.46 12.47
C GLY A 33 -1.35 10.97 12.14
N VAL A 34 -1.60 12.28 12.30
CA VAL A 34 -2.89 12.90 11.91
C VAL A 34 -3.07 12.79 10.41
N THR A 35 -2.08 13.19 9.62
CA THR A 35 -2.17 13.12 8.16
C THR A 35 -2.32 11.68 7.69
N ALA A 36 -1.55 10.75 8.27
CA ALA A 36 -1.67 9.33 7.94
C ALA A 36 -3.07 8.80 8.22
N PHE A 37 -3.63 9.11 9.41
CA PHE A 37 -4.98 8.72 9.78
C PHE A 37 -6.04 9.34 8.85
N ALA A 38 -5.91 10.62 8.54
CA ALA A 38 -6.84 11.36 7.70
C ALA A 38 -6.85 10.88 6.24
N VAL A 39 -5.71 10.41 5.71
CA VAL A 39 -5.62 9.82 4.37
C VAL A 39 -6.04 8.36 4.38
N PHE A 40 -5.55 7.57 5.33
CA PHE A 40 -5.77 6.12 5.38
C PHE A 40 -7.23 5.78 5.66
N THR A 41 -7.85 6.40 6.66
CA THR A 41 -9.20 6.03 7.11
C THR A 41 -10.25 6.09 5.99
N PRO A 42 -10.39 7.18 5.22
CA PRO A 42 -11.37 7.23 4.12
C PRO A 42 -11.01 6.26 2.99
N LEU A 43 -9.72 6.12 2.65
CA LEU A 43 -9.26 5.17 1.64
C LEU A 43 -9.61 3.73 2.02
N TRP A 44 -9.31 3.35 3.27
CA TRP A 44 -9.57 2.01 3.77
C TRP A 44 -11.06 1.75 3.95
N LEU A 45 -11.84 2.74 4.38
CA LEU A 45 -13.30 2.64 4.40
C LEU A 45 -13.85 2.33 3.02
N ALA A 46 -13.40 3.05 1.98
CA ALA A 46 -13.84 2.78 0.60
C ALA A 46 -13.48 1.35 0.16
N VAL A 47 -12.26 0.88 0.43
CA VAL A 47 -11.85 -0.50 0.13
C VAL A 47 -12.68 -1.52 0.89
N ALA A 48 -12.96 -1.29 2.18
CA ALA A 48 -13.76 -2.17 3.01
C ALA A 48 -15.22 -2.25 2.53
N VAL A 49 -15.80 -1.11 2.12
CA VAL A 49 -17.13 -1.04 1.53
C VAL A 49 -17.18 -1.76 0.19
N VAL A 50 -16.20 -1.56 -0.70
CA VAL A 50 -16.09 -2.32 -1.95
C VAL A 50 -15.99 -3.82 -1.67
N ASN A 51 -15.18 -4.23 -0.70
CA ASN A 51 -15.08 -5.62 -0.30
C ASN A 51 -16.44 -6.19 0.18
N ALA A 52 -17.17 -5.47 1.02
CA ALA A 52 -18.50 -5.90 1.48
C ALA A 52 -19.51 -5.96 0.31
N ALA A 53 -19.50 -4.95 -0.58
CA ALA A 53 -20.33 -4.92 -1.77
C ALA A 53 -20.06 -6.11 -2.69
N MET A 54 -18.79 -6.50 -2.89
CA MET A 54 -18.44 -7.71 -3.64
C MET A 54 -18.97 -8.98 -2.96
N GLY A 55 -18.97 -9.03 -1.63
CA GLY A 55 -19.59 -10.13 -0.88
C GLY A 55 -21.09 -10.27 -1.17
N VAL A 56 -21.81 -9.14 -1.18
CA VAL A 56 -23.25 -9.12 -1.46
C VAL A 56 -23.54 -9.41 -2.93
N TYR A 57 -22.94 -8.64 -3.86
CA TYR A 57 -23.33 -8.66 -5.27
C TYR A 57 -22.66 -9.76 -6.10
N ALA A 58 -21.45 -10.21 -5.72
CA ALA A 58 -20.73 -11.23 -6.48
C ALA A 58 -20.74 -12.61 -5.81
N ALA A 59 -20.74 -12.67 -4.47
CA ALA A 59 -20.76 -13.94 -3.73
C ALA A 59 -22.15 -14.35 -3.21
N GLY A 60 -23.15 -13.45 -3.27
CA GLY A 60 -24.53 -13.74 -2.89
C GLY A 60 -24.79 -13.77 -1.38
N TYR A 61 -23.88 -13.21 -0.57
CA TYR A 61 -24.09 -13.09 0.87
C TYR A 61 -25.16 -12.04 1.21
N ARG A 62 -25.80 -12.19 2.38
CA ARG A 62 -26.77 -11.19 2.84
C ARG A 62 -26.05 -9.95 3.36
N PRO A 63 -26.61 -8.73 3.20
CA PRO A 63 -26.01 -7.51 3.75
C PRO A 63 -25.73 -7.57 5.26
N ALA A 64 -26.59 -8.26 6.03
CA ALA A 64 -26.41 -8.45 7.46
C ALA A 64 -25.24 -9.38 7.82
N GLU A 65 -24.87 -10.31 6.94
CA GLU A 65 -23.71 -11.18 7.14
C GLU A 65 -22.42 -10.43 6.80
N GLU A 66 -22.42 -9.66 5.71
CA GLU A 66 -21.28 -8.85 5.31
C GLU A 66 -21.02 -7.67 6.25
N SER A 67 -22.03 -7.13 6.95
CA SER A 67 -21.80 -6.09 7.96
C SER A 67 -20.98 -6.59 9.15
N VAL A 68 -21.15 -7.87 9.54
CA VAL A 68 -20.35 -8.52 10.60
C VAL A 68 -18.89 -8.68 10.19
N VAL A 69 -18.61 -8.85 8.89
CA VAL A 69 -17.24 -8.91 8.36
C VAL A 69 -16.66 -7.51 8.12
N LEU A 70 -17.47 -6.57 7.66
CA LEU A 70 -17.08 -5.18 7.42
C LEU A 70 -16.59 -4.52 8.71
N ALA A 71 -17.28 -4.75 9.83
CA ALA A 71 -16.93 -4.17 11.13
C ALA A 71 -15.46 -4.43 11.56
N PRO A 72 -14.95 -5.67 11.63
CA PRO A 72 -13.54 -5.92 11.93
C PRO A 72 -12.60 -5.54 10.77
N VAL A 73 -13.01 -5.70 9.51
CA VAL A 73 -12.17 -5.36 8.34
C VAL A 73 -11.84 -3.87 8.32
N PHE A 74 -12.81 -3.00 8.58
CA PHE A 74 -12.59 -1.56 8.71
C PHE A 74 -12.04 -1.20 10.08
N GLY A 75 -12.70 -1.67 11.14
CA GLY A 75 -12.49 -1.22 12.51
C GLY A 75 -11.10 -1.53 13.05
N VAL A 76 -10.53 -2.71 12.77
CA VAL A 76 -9.21 -3.07 13.33
C VAL A 76 -8.09 -2.19 12.73
N PRO A 77 -7.92 -2.07 11.40
CA PRO A 77 -6.90 -1.17 10.84
C PRO A 77 -7.16 0.31 11.17
N ALA A 78 -8.42 0.77 11.19
CA ALA A 78 -8.75 2.15 11.57
C ALA A 78 -8.42 2.44 13.05
N LEU A 79 -8.67 1.48 13.94
CA LEU A 79 -8.29 1.57 15.36
C LEU A 79 -6.77 1.65 15.51
N ILE A 80 -6.01 0.80 14.80
CA ILE A 80 -4.55 0.87 14.78
C ILE A 80 -4.09 2.26 14.32
N ALA A 81 -4.67 2.78 13.25
CA ALA A 81 -4.34 4.11 12.74
C ALA A 81 -4.66 5.21 13.75
N GLY A 82 -5.80 5.13 14.43
CA GLY A 82 -6.20 6.08 15.48
C GLY A 82 -5.30 6.02 16.71
N LEU A 83 -4.89 4.82 17.12
CA LEU A 83 -3.93 4.62 18.21
C LEU A 83 -2.55 5.19 17.87
N VAL A 84 -2.10 5.01 16.62
CA VAL A 84 -0.84 5.62 16.16
C VAL A 84 -0.96 7.14 16.09
N TRP A 85 -2.06 7.69 15.58
CA TRP A 85 -2.32 9.13 15.65
C TRP A 85 -2.22 9.62 17.10
N TRP A 86 -2.97 9.03 18.03
CA TRP A 86 -2.95 9.44 19.43
C TRP A 86 -1.53 9.35 20.03
N TRP A 87 -0.83 8.24 19.78
CA TRP A 87 0.52 8.04 20.32
C TRP A 87 1.53 9.06 19.78
N THR A 88 1.43 9.41 18.49
CA THR A 88 2.36 10.32 17.80
C THR A 88 2.03 11.79 17.98
N TRP A 89 0.80 12.13 18.38
CA TRP A 89 0.28 13.50 18.51
C TRP A 89 1.25 14.48 19.20
N ASP A 90 1.72 14.13 20.40
CA ASP A 90 2.68 14.97 21.15
C ASP A 90 4.14 14.52 21.00
N ARG A 91 4.38 13.32 20.47
CA ARG A 91 5.69 12.67 20.49
C ARG A 91 6.51 12.89 19.22
N TRP A 92 5.86 13.15 18.08
CA TRP A 92 6.51 13.15 16.76
C TRP A 92 6.49 14.53 16.10
N HIS A 93 7.02 15.53 16.80
CA HIS A 93 7.29 16.84 16.22
C HIS A 93 8.47 16.77 15.23
N GLY A 94 8.19 16.45 13.96
CA GLY A 94 9.20 16.27 12.89
C GLY A 94 9.38 14.83 12.39
N GLY A 95 8.67 13.86 12.99
CA GLY A 95 8.71 12.45 12.60
C GLY A 95 9.93 11.67 13.14
N PRO A 96 9.82 10.33 13.27
CA PRO A 96 10.83 9.47 13.90
C PRO A 96 11.95 9.06 12.93
N LEU A 97 11.71 9.24 11.62
CA LEU A 97 12.59 8.76 10.56
C LEU A 97 13.81 9.67 10.37
N ILE A 98 13.91 10.76 11.13
CA ILE A 98 15.08 11.63 11.16
C ILE A 98 16.35 10.84 11.55
N GLY A 99 16.22 9.75 12.31
CA GLY A 99 17.36 8.92 12.73
C GLY A 99 17.69 7.68 11.87
N ALA A 100 16.73 7.14 11.09
CA ALA A 100 16.90 5.86 10.37
C ALA A 100 17.30 6.01 8.89
N GLY A 101 17.39 7.25 8.40
CA GLY A 101 17.64 7.56 6.99
C GLY A 101 16.38 7.50 6.13
N ARG A 102 16.30 8.37 5.12
CA ARG A 102 15.13 8.51 4.23
C ARG A 102 14.96 7.30 3.28
N ALA A 103 16.07 6.71 2.84
CA ALA A 103 16.07 5.62 1.84
C ALA A 103 15.41 4.32 2.35
N PRO A 104 15.71 3.80 3.56
CA PRO A 104 15.02 2.62 4.08
C PRO A 104 13.50 2.83 4.22
N ALA A 105 13.08 4.04 4.61
CA ALA A 105 11.66 4.35 4.76
C ALA A 105 10.90 4.35 3.43
N ILE A 106 11.46 4.95 2.37
CA ILE A 106 10.79 4.98 1.07
C ILE A 106 10.75 3.58 0.44
N LEU A 107 11.80 2.78 0.57
CA LEU A 107 11.81 1.39 0.11
C LEU A 107 10.82 0.52 0.90
N GLY A 108 10.77 0.69 2.22
CA GLY A 108 9.81 0.03 3.09
C GLY A 108 8.36 0.40 2.74
N ALA A 109 8.09 1.68 2.46
CA ALA A 109 6.78 2.15 2.02
C ALA A 109 6.38 1.53 0.68
N GLY A 110 7.31 1.48 -0.28
CA GLY A 110 7.08 0.87 -1.58
C GLY A 110 6.75 -0.60 -1.49
N MET A 111 7.49 -1.35 -0.67
CA MET A 111 7.24 -2.78 -0.46
C MET A 111 5.92 -3.03 0.27
N ALA A 112 5.61 -2.24 1.31
CA ALA A 112 4.35 -2.34 2.03
C ALA A 112 3.16 -2.05 1.09
N LEU A 113 3.26 -1.01 0.26
CA LEU A 113 2.24 -0.65 -0.73
C LEU A 113 2.07 -1.75 -1.80
N TRP A 114 3.18 -2.28 -2.32
CA TRP A 114 3.17 -3.40 -3.27
C TRP A 114 2.44 -4.62 -2.71
N LEU A 115 2.77 -5.03 -1.49
CA LEU A 115 2.16 -6.18 -0.83
C LEU A 115 0.67 -5.93 -0.54
N ALA A 116 0.31 -4.74 -0.08
CA ALA A 116 -1.08 -4.36 0.15
C ALA A 116 -1.90 -4.47 -1.14
N ILE A 117 -1.44 -3.85 -2.23
CA ILE A 117 -2.12 -3.90 -3.54
C ILE A 117 -2.21 -5.34 -4.06
N THR A 118 -1.16 -6.15 -3.89
CA THR A 118 -1.17 -7.56 -4.31
C THR A 118 -2.23 -8.37 -3.57
N LEU A 119 -2.32 -8.20 -2.25
CA LEU A 119 -3.35 -8.86 -1.44
C LEU A 119 -4.75 -8.40 -1.85
N LEU A 120 -4.93 -7.09 -2.01
CA LEU A 120 -6.22 -6.51 -2.39
C LEU A 120 -6.66 -6.95 -3.79
N ALA A 121 -5.75 -7.01 -4.77
CA ALA A 121 -6.07 -7.50 -6.11
C ALA A 121 -6.57 -8.95 -6.08
N GLY A 122 -5.95 -9.82 -5.27
CA GLY A 122 -6.40 -11.20 -5.10
C GLY A 122 -7.71 -11.35 -4.30
N LEU A 123 -8.12 -10.34 -3.55
CA LEU A 123 -9.32 -10.35 -2.72
C LEU A 123 -10.53 -9.67 -3.38
N LEU A 124 -10.28 -8.66 -4.23
CA LEU A 124 -11.31 -7.81 -4.82
C LEU A 124 -11.62 -8.16 -6.28
N VAL A 125 -10.73 -8.87 -6.98
CA VAL A 125 -11.01 -9.35 -8.34
C VAL A 125 -11.65 -10.73 -8.26
N PRO A 126 -12.94 -10.90 -8.62
CA PRO A 126 -13.62 -12.19 -8.55
C PRO A 126 -12.93 -13.25 -9.40
N ASN A 127 -12.80 -14.45 -8.86
CA ASN A 127 -12.22 -15.60 -9.55
C ASN A 127 -10.80 -15.35 -10.13
N ALA A 128 -10.08 -14.35 -9.61
CA ALA A 128 -8.73 -14.07 -10.05
C ALA A 128 -7.80 -15.22 -9.70
N THR A 129 -7.11 -15.73 -10.72
CA THR A 129 -5.92 -16.56 -10.49
C THR A 129 -4.84 -15.72 -9.81
N ALA A 130 -3.93 -16.36 -9.09
CA ALA A 130 -2.77 -15.66 -8.50
C ALA A 130 -1.97 -14.87 -9.54
N ALA A 131 -1.90 -15.39 -10.77
CA ALA A 131 -1.28 -14.73 -11.93
C ALA A 131 -2.01 -13.44 -12.31
N ALA A 132 -3.34 -13.49 -12.42
CA ALA A 132 -4.15 -12.33 -12.77
C ALA A 132 -4.06 -11.25 -11.67
N ALA A 133 -4.15 -11.65 -10.40
CA ALA A 133 -4.04 -10.73 -9.26
C ALA A 133 -2.69 -9.99 -9.25
N LEU A 134 -1.57 -10.71 -9.46
CA LEU A 134 -0.24 -10.10 -9.52
C LEU A 134 -0.08 -9.14 -10.71
N ARG A 135 -0.65 -9.46 -11.86
CA ARG A 135 -0.62 -8.56 -13.03
C ARG A 135 -1.42 -7.29 -12.79
N VAL A 136 -2.64 -7.41 -12.26
CA VAL A 136 -3.47 -6.26 -11.87
C VAL A 136 -2.72 -5.42 -10.84
N ALA A 137 -2.13 -6.05 -9.83
CA ALA A 137 -1.36 -5.36 -8.82
C ALA A 137 -0.17 -4.58 -9.42
N ALA A 138 0.59 -5.19 -10.34
CA ALA A 138 1.74 -4.51 -10.97
C ALA A 138 1.31 -3.32 -11.82
N VAL A 139 0.20 -3.46 -12.56
CA VAL A 139 -0.39 -2.38 -13.39
C VAL A 139 -0.84 -1.20 -12.53
N LEU A 140 -1.34 -1.45 -11.33
CA LEU A 140 -1.74 -0.37 -10.39
C LEU A 140 -0.53 0.21 -9.64
N PHE A 141 0.36 -0.66 -9.17
CA PHE A 141 1.47 -0.27 -8.31
C PHE A 141 2.53 0.56 -9.04
N VAL A 142 2.97 0.14 -10.23
CA VAL A 142 4.07 0.81 -10.94
C VAL A 142 3.78 2.29 -11.23
N PRO A 143 2.63 2.68 -11.83
CA PRO A 143 2.35 4.09 -12.08
C PRO A 143 2.12 4.89 -10.79
N LEU A 144 1.48 4.28 -9.78
CA LEU A 144 1.29 4.93 -8.47
C LEU A 144 2.64 5.20 -7.78
N TRP A 145 3.53 4.21 -7.79
CA TRP A 145 4.85 4.33 -7.18
C TRP A 145 5.75 5.31 -7.93
N LEU A 146 5.67 5.33 -9.27
CA LEU A 146 6.32 6.34 -10.09
C LEU A 146 5.84 7.75 -9.70
N ALA A 147 4.53 7.97 -9.58
CA ALA A 147 4.01 9.27 -9.17
C ALA A 147 4.52 9.69 -7.78
N LEU A 148 4.51 8.78 -6.79
CA LEU A 148 4.99 9.07 -5.44
C LEU A 148 6.49 9.38 -5.38
N THR A 149 7.30 8.66 -6.15
CA THR A 149 8.75 8.90 -6.21
C THR A 149 9.09 10.18 -6.99
N VAL A 150 8.31 10.53 -8.01
CA VAL A 150 8.38 11.86 -8.65
C VAL A 150 8.03 12.96 -7.66
N VAL A 151 6.95 12.82 -6.88
CA VAL A 151 6.62 13.79 -5.82
C VAL A 151 7.78 13.94 -4.83
N ASN A 152 8.45 12.85 -4.44
CA ASN A 152 9.64 12.92 -3.60
C ASN A 152 10.78 13.74 -4.25
N LEU A 153 11.04 13.55 -5.55
CA LEU A 153 12.01 14.36 -6.30
C LEU A 153 11.59 15.84 -6.33
N LEU A 154 10.31 16.14 -6.57
CA LEU A 154 9.83 17.52 -6.63
C LEU A 154 9.98 18.22 -5.28
N ILE A 155 9.77 17.49 -4.18
CA ILE A 155 10.04 18.01 -2.82
C ILE A 155 11.53 18.29 -2.65
N GLY A 156 12.42 17.38 -3.08
CA GLY A 156 13.87 17.58 -3.03
C GLY A 156 14.31 18.83 -3.78
N VAL A 157 13.78 19.04 -4.98
CA VAL A 157 14.12 20.20 -5.82
C VAL A 157 13.52 21.49 -5.29
N PHE A 158 12.20 21.55 -5.08
CA PHE A 158 11.49 22.79 -4.81
C PHE A 158 11.42 23.18 -3.34
N ALA A 159 11.47 22.21 -2.42
CA ALA A 159 11.37 22.48 -0.99
C ALA A 159 12.73 22.37 -0.28
N ALA A 160 13.58 21.40 -0.66
CA ALA A 160 14.89 21.22 -0.05
C ALA A 160 16.03 21.96 -0.77
N GLY A 161 15.81 22.41 -2.01
CA GLY A 161 16.78 23.24 -2.76
C GLY A 161 17.88 22.45 -3.47
N TYR A 162 17.75 21.13 -3.61
CA TYR A 162 18.67 20.32 -4.42
C TYR A 162 18.46 20.57 -5.91
N SER A 163 19.49 20.33 -6.71
CA SER A 163 19.35 20.37 -8.16
C SER A 163 18.62 19.12 -8.68
N ALA A 164 17.98 19.24 -9.85
CA ALA A 164 17.39 18.08 -10.52
C ALA A 164 18.42 16.99 -10.84
N ALA A 165 19.68 17.36 -11.11
CA ALA A 165 20.75 16.41 -11.37
C ALA A 165 21.11 15.56 -10.15
N GLU A 166 21.03 16.11 -8.93
CA GLU A 166 21.24 15.38 -7.68
C GLU A 166 20.05 14.48 -7.34
N GLU A 167 18.83 14.93 -7.62
CA GLU A 167 17.62 14.18 -7.28
C GLU A 167 17.27 13.06 -8.26
N ILE A 168 17.69 13.12 -9.53
CA ILE A 168 17.43 12.04 -10.51
C ILE A 168 18.02 10.69 -10.07
N PRO A 169 19.29 10.58 -9.63
CA PRO A 169 19.82 9.33 -9.08
C PRO A 169 19.04 8.83 -7.86
N VAL A 170 18.59 9.74 -6.99
CA VAL A 170 17.79 9.40 -5.81
C VAL A 170 16.41 8.88 -6.23
N LEU A 171 15.77 9.50 -7.23
CA LEU A 171 14.54 9.01 -7.84
C LEU A 171 14.72 7.57 -8.33
N LEU A 172 15.77 7.29 -9.10
CA LEU A 172 16.03 5.95 -9.63
C LEU A 172 16.26 4.93 -8.52
N LEU A 173 17.01 5.29 -7.48
CA LEU A 173 17.24 4.42 -6.33
C LEU A 173 15.95 4.09 -5.56
N ASN A 174 15.02 5.04 -5.47
CA ASN A 174 13.75 4.86 -4.76
C ASN A 174 12.69 4.14 -5.63
N LEU A 175 12.75 4.34 -6.95
CA LEU A 175 11.81 3.78 -7.92
C LEU A 175 12.14 2.33 -8.25
N LEU A 176 13.39 2.06 -8.62
CA LEU A 176 13.76 0.81 -9.28
C LEU A 176 13.57 -0.43 -8.41
N PRO A 177 13.99 -0.49 -7.12
CA PRO A 177 13.90 -1.73 -6.36
C PRO A 177 12.45 -2.22 -6.17
N PRO A 178 11.49 -1.40 -5.71
CA PRO A 178 10.09 -1.86 -5.59
C PRO A 178 9.46 -2.22 -6.96
N VAL A 179 9.76 -1.46 -8.01
CA VAL A 179 9.28 -1.76 -9.39
C VAL A 179 9.87 -3.06 -9.92
N ALA A 180 11.15 -3.31 -9.67
CA ALA A 180 11.82 -4.55 -10.07
C ALA A 180 11.20 -5.76 -9.39
N VAL A 181 10.89 -5.67 -8.08
CA VAL A 181 10.19 -6.72 -7.34
C VAL A 181 8.80 -6.98 -7.94
N ALA A 182 8.02 -5.93 -8.18
CA ALA A 182 6.68 -6.05 -8.76
C ALA A 182 6.71 -6.67 -10.17
N GLY A 183 7.62 -6.20 -11.03
CA GLY A 183 7.80 -6.70 -12.39
C GLY A 183 8.28 -8.15 -12.41
N ALA A 184 9.27 -8.50 -11.58
CA ALA A 184 9.77 -9.86 -11.46
C ALA A 184 8.68 -10.82 -10.99
N ALA A 185 7.88 -10.44 -10.00
CA ALA A 185 6.77 -11.24 -9.52
C ALA A 185 5.72 -11.50 -10.62
N ALA A 186 5.35 -10.48 -11.40
CA ALA A 186 4.39 -10.60 -12.49
C ALA A 186 4.91 -11.51 -13.64
N VAL A 187 6.20 -11.44 -13.95
CA VAL A 187 6.83 -12.26 -14.99
C VAL A 187 7.03 -13.70 -14.53
N ALA A 188 7.50 -13.92 -13.29
CA ALA A 188 7.75 -15.25 -12.75
C ALA A 188 6.51 -16.15 -12.83
N VAL A 189 5.34 -15.62 -12.49
CA VAL A 189 4.08 -16.38 -12.56
C VAL A 189 3.62 -16.64 -14.00
N GLY A 190 4.00 -15.80 -14.96
CA GLY A 190 3.75 -16.05 -16.38
C GLY A 190 4.58 -17.19 -16.99
N ARG A 191 5.68 -17.58 -16.33
CA ARG A 191 6.61 -18.62 -16.82
C ARG A 191 6.41 -20.00 -16.22
N SER A 192 5.58 -20.14 -15.18
CA SER A 192 5.28 -21.44 -14.58
C SER A 192 4.67 -22.38 -15.63
N PRO A 193 5.35 -23.49 -16.00
CA PRO A 193 4.82 -24.44 -16.96
C PRO A 193 3.47 -24.97 -16.48
N ARG A 194 2.47 -25.09 -17.37
CA ARG A 194 1.27 -25.88 -17.09
C ARG A 194 1.71 -27.29 -16.70
N ARG A 195 1.74 -27.60 -15.40
CA ARG A 195 2.00 -28.96 -14.89
C ARG A 195 0.85 -29.93 -15.22
N ASP A 196 -0.21 -29.44 -15.87
CA ASP A 196 -1.41 -30.21 -16.19
C ASP A 196 -1.37 -30.84 -17.60
N ALA A 197 -0.26 -30.72 -18.34
CA ALA A 197 -0.13 -31.27 -19.70
C ALA A 197 0.53 -32.66 -19.77
N VAL A 198 0.81 -33.32 -18.63
CA VAL A 198 1.47 -34.65 -18.59
C VAL A 198 0.66 -35.69 -17.80
N ALA A 199 -0.66 -35.57 -17.82
CA ALA A 199 -1.55 -36.63 -17.35
C ALA A 199 -2.74 -36.78 -18.30
N ALA A 200 -2.46 -37.21 -19.53
CA ALA A 200 -3.43 -37.89 -20.38
C ALA A 200 -2.94 -39.35 -20.52
N PRO A 201 -3.86 -40.33 -20.47
CA PRO A 201 -3.60 -41.73 -20.13
C PRO A 201 -2.68 -42.47 -21.10
#